data_AF-A0A2V5ZCQ5-F1
#
_entry.id   AF-A0A2V5ZCQ5-F1
#
_cell.length_a   1.000
_cell.length_b   1.000
_cell.length_c   1.000
_cell.angle_alpha   90.00
_cell.angle_beta   90.00
_cell.angle_gamma   90.00
#
_symmetry.space_group_name_H-M   'P 1'
#
loop_
_entity.id
_entity.type
_entity.pdbx_description
1 polymer ?
#
loop_
_entity_poly.entity_id
_entity_poly.type
_entity_poly.pdbx_seq_one_letter_code
_entity_poly.pdbx_strand_id
1 'polypeptide(L)'
;MIQDSGALAKAGTGTLTLTGANTHTGGTTVSAGTLIASNRSGSATGTGSVNVSAGTLSGKGIIQGAVTVGTGSGAGAFLAPSVGSNQPARLTLKKTLTFKADSNYTYKLNTNNARADQVIAKGVTIESGAQFDFQAVANKRLTSGTVFTAISNTSANPISGTFANLPDGSTFTAGRNNFQVSYSGGDGNDLTLAVVP
;
A
#
# COMPACT_ATOMS: atom_id res chain seq x y z
N MET A 1 15.78 -1.16 -18.54
CA MET A 1 16.46 -0.49 -17.41
C MET A 1 16.60 0.97 -17.80
N ILE A 2 16.10 1.89 -16.98
CA ILE A 2 16.22 3.35 -17.20
C ILE A 2 17.38 3.86 -16.33
N GLN A 3 18.36 4.54 -16.94
CA GLN A 3 19.67 4.91 -16.36
C GLN A 3 20.02 6.36 -16.74
N ASP A 4 19.74 7.33 -15.88
CA ASP A 4 20.09 8.77 -16.01
C ASP A 4 19.40 9.61 -14.90
N SER A 5 19.49 10.93 -14.97
CA SER A 5 18.69 11.85 -14.16
C SER A 5 17.22 11.96 -14.60
N GLY A 6 16.77 11.14 -15.55
CA GLY A 6 15.43 11.18 -16.12
C GLY A 6 14.33 10.82 -15.12
N ALA A 7 13.13 11.35 -15.39
CA ALA A 7 11.93 11.01 -14.66
C ALA A 7 11.05 10.05 -15.48
N LEU A 8 10.37 9.12 -14.80
CA LEU A 8 9.35 8.29 -15.41
C LEU A 8 7.97 8.91 -15.14
N ALA A 9 7.20 9.18 -16.18
CA ALA A 9 5.80 9.58 -16.05
C ALA A 9 4.87 8.46 -16.56
N LYS A 10 4.07 7.89 -15.66
CA LYS A 10 2.98 6.99 -16.01
C LYS A 10 1.70 7.81 -16.20
N ALA A 11 1.40 8.09 -17.47
CA ALA A 11 0.16 8.71 -17.93
C ALA A 11 -0.74 7.70 -18.68
N GLY A 12 -1.93 8.14 -19.10
CA GLY A 12 -2.92 7.33 -19.79
C GLY A 12 -3.59 6.26 -18.90
N THR A 13 -4.70 5.70 -19.36
CA THR A 13 -5.54 4.79 -18.57
C THR A 13 -5.01 3.36 -18.47
N GLY A 14 -4.04 2.99 -19.32
CA GLY A 14 -3.47 1.64 -19.37
C GLY A 14 -2.59 1.27 -18.15
N THR A 15 -2.07 0.05 -18.21
CA THR A 15 -1.18 -0.52 -17.19
C THR A 15 0.26 -0.58 -17.70
N LEU A 16 1.20 -0.09 -16.89
CA LEU A 16 2.64 -0.25 -17.10
C LEU A 16 3.22 -1.15 -16.01
N THR A 17 3.92 -2.21 -16.41
CA THR A 17 4.58 -3.13 -15.46
C THR A 17 6.09 -2.97 -15.54
N LEU A 18 6.72 -2.61 -14.42
CA LEU A 18 8.17 -2.49 -14.29
C LEU A 18 8.75 -3.76 -13.67
N THR A 19 9.40 -4.58 -14.49
CA THR A 19 9.99 -5.87 -14.09
C THR A 19 11.49 -5.81 -13.82
N GLY A 20 12.20 -4.83 -14.39
CA GLY A 20 13.64 -4.64 -14.22
C GLY A 20 14.03 -3.72 -13.06
N ALA A 21 15.29 -3.80 -12.65
CA ALA A 21 15.89 -2.83 -11.74
C ALA A 21 16.17 -1.53 -12.48
N ASN A 22 15.47 -0.46 -12.11
CA ASN A 22 15.66 0.88 -12.62
C ASN A 22 16.41 1.71 -11.59
N THR A 23 17.22 2.65 -12.06
CA THR A 23 18.20 3.40 -11.24
C THR A 23 18.08 4.91 -11.43
N HIS A 24 17.28 5.36 -12.40
CA HIS A 24 17.01 6.77 -12.63
C HIS A 24 16.66 7.55 -11.35
N THR A 25 17.16 8.78 -11.28
CA THR A 25 17.13 9.59 -10.05
C THR A 25 16.07 10.70 -10.08
N GLY A 26 15.55 11.06 -11.26
CA GLY A 26 14.51 12.09 -11.42
C GLY A 26 13.15 11.72 -10.83
N GLY A 27 12.97 10.45 -10.43
CA GLY A 27 11.76 9.95 -9.77
C GLY A 27 10.72 9.40 -10.74
N THR A 28 9.58 9.00 -10.18
CA THR A 28 8.46 8.42 -10.91
C THR A 28 7.18 9.14 -10.52
N THR A 29 6.40 9.60 -11.50
CA THR A 29 5.06 10.17 -11.29
C THR A 29 4.01 9.28 -11.93
N VAL A 30 2.95 8.95 -11.20
CA VAL A 30 1.77 8.25 -11.71
C VAL A 30 0.61 9.24 -11.71
N SER A 31 0.16 9.63 -12.90
CA SER A 31 -0.92 10.62 -13.11
C SER A 31 -2.19 10.02 -13.72
N ALA A 32 -2.14 8.77 -14.21
CA ALA A 32 -3.32 7.99 -14.58
C ALA A 32 -3.00 6.49 -14.71
N GLY A 33 -4.06 5.67 -14.74
CA GLY A 33 -3.96 4.22 -14.96
C GLY A 33 -3.22 3.50 -13.83
N THR A 34 -2.54 2.40 -14.14
CA THR A 34 -1.84 1.58 -13.14
C THR A 34 -0.35 1.47 -13.44
N LEU A 35 0.50 1.68 -12.43
CA LEU A 35 1.91 1.32 -12.43
C LEU A 35 2.12 0.10 -11.52
N ILE A 36 2.60 -1.03 -12.08
CA ILE A 36 2.89 -2.25 -11.33
C ILE A 36 4.40 -2.40 -11.13
N ALA A 37 4.86 -2.19 -9.90
CA ALA A 37 6.23 -2.46 -9.46
C ALA A 37 6.42 -3.96 -9.21
N SER A 38 7.08 -4.68 -10.12
CA SER A 38 7.25 -6.14 -10.05
C SER A 38 8.69 -6.60 -9.81
N ASN A 39 9.68 -5.71 -9.95
CA ASN A 39 11.07 -6.06 -9.69
C ASN A 39 11.33 -6.33 -8.20
N ARG A 40 12.01 -7.44 -7.89
CA ARG A 40 12.32 -7.86 -6.51
C ARG A 40 13.80 -7.87 -6.15
N SER A 41 14.70 -7.66 -7.12
CA SER A 41 16.15 -7.65 -6.87
C SER A 41 16.73 -6.24 -6.75
N GLY A 42 15.92 -5.20 -7.02
CA GLY A 42 16.33 -3.79 -6.93
C GLY A 42 15.11 -2.87 -7.01
N SER A 43 15.30 -1.56 -7.14
CA SER A 43 14.15 -0.65 -7.27
C SER A 43 13.43 -0.85 -8.60
N ALA A 44 12.12 -1.03 -8.57
CA ALA A 44 11.30 -1.04 -9.79
C ALA A 44 11.15 0.37 -10.38
N THR A 45 11.18 1.43 -9.57
CA THR A 45 10.80 2.80 -9.95
C THR A 45 11.95 3.81 -9.87
N GLY A 46 13.20 3.33 -9.92
CA GLY A 46 14.37 4.18 -9.72
C GLY A 46 14.64 4.52 -8.24
N THR A 47 15.59 5.42 -8.02
CA THR A 47 16.03 5.84 -6.67
C THR A 47 15.38 7.16 -6.23
N GLY A 48 14.85 7.94 -7.18
CA GLY A 48 14.09 9.16 -6.93
C GLY A 48 12.73 8.89 -6.28
N SER A 49 12.06 9.97 -5.85
CA SER A 49 10.72 9.87 -5.22
C SER A 49 9.66 9.30 -6.17
N VAL A 50 8.64 8.67 -5.60
CA VAL A 50 7.46 8.19 -6.33
C VAL A 50 6.24 8.99 -5.87
N ASN A 51 5.59 9.69 -6.80
CA ASN A 51 4.39 10.47 -6.54
C ASN A 51 3.22 9.89 -7.34
N VAL A 52 2.15 9.48 -6.65
CA VAL A 52 0.90 9.02 -7.28
C VAL A 52 -0.10 10.15 -7.15
N SER A 53 -0.20 11.01 -8.16
CA SER A 53 -1.10 12.16 -8.14
C SER A 53 -2.52 11.80 -8.56
N ALA A 54 -2.65 10.85 -9.49
CA ALA A 54 -3.91 10.25 -9.89
C ALA A 54 -3.63 8.85 -10.50
N GLY A 55 -4.51 7.87 -10.23
CA GLY A 55 -4.28 6.48 -10.63
C GLY A 55 -3.69 5.61 -9.52
N THR A 56 -3.07 4.50 -9.89
CA THR A 56 -2.77 3.41 -8.94
C THR A 56 -1.31 2.97 -8.98
N LEU A 57 -0.67 2.94 -7.81
CA LEU A 57 0.57 2.19 -7.59
C LEU A 57 0.24 0.79 -7.06
N SER A 58 0.79 -0.22 -7.72
CA SER A 58 0.52 -1.63 -7.45
C SER A 58 1.80 -2.45 -7.51
N GLY A 59 1.70 -3.72 -7.10
CA GLY A 59 2.72 -4.72 -7.35
C GLY A 59 3.29 -5.34 -6.08
N LYS A 60 4.35 -6.12 -6.30
CA LYS A 60 4.95 -7.03 -5.32
C LYS A 60 6.47 -6.92 -5.26
N GLY A 61 6.97 -5.79 -5.75
CA GLY A 61 8.38 -5.48 -5.92
C GLY A 61 8.95 -4.61 -4.81
N ILE A 62 10.12 -4.04 -5.09
CA ILE A 62 10.85 -3.13 -4.21
C ILE A 62 10.84 -1.73 -4.82
N ILE A 63 10.63 -0.71 -4.00
CA ILE A 63 10.72 0.71 -4.35
C ILE A 63 11.73 1.36 -3.39
N GLN A 64 12.78 1.98 -3.93
CA GLN A 64 13.82 2.65 -3.14
C GLN A 64 13.51 4.11 -2.81
N GLY A 65 12.71 4.77 -3.64
CA GLY A 65 12.22 6.12 -3.41
C GLY A 65 11.26 6.22 -2.23
N ALA A 66 11.14 7.41 -1.65
CA ALA A 66 9.99 7.73 -0.81
C ALA A 66 8.73 7.76 -1.67
N VAL A 67 7.61 7.31 -1.12
CA VAL A 67 6.33 7.22 -1.83
C VAL A 67 5.32 8.18 -1.22
N THR A 68 4.70 8.99 -2.07
CA THR A 68 3.54 9.82 -1.72
C THR A 68 2.35 9.39 -2.58
N VAL A 69 1.23 9.08 -1.94
CA VAL A 69 -0.03 8.72 -2.59
C VAL A 69 -1.02 9.84 -2.36
N GLY A 70 -1.56 10.39 -3.44
CA GLY A 70 -2.48 11.51 -3.43
C GLY A 70 -1.77 12.86 -3.50
N THR A 71 -2.57 13.91 -3.59
CA THR A 71 -2.13 15.31 -3.63
C THR A 71 -2.66 16.13 -2.45
N GLY A 72 -3.66 15.61 -1.74
CA GLY A 72 -4.36 16.25 -0.62
C GLY A 72 -5.74 16.79 -0.99
N SER A 73 -6.02 17.03 -2.28
CA SER A 73 -7.29 17.61 -2.74
C SER A 73 -7.64 17.24 -4.18
N GLY A 74 -6.93 16.28 -4.78
CA GLY A 74 -7.07 15.90 -6.17
C GLY A 74 -8.18 14.87 -6.42
N ALA A 75 -8.16 14.28 -7.61
CA ALA A 75 -9.14 13.29 -8.06
C ALA A 75 -9.08 11.93 -7.31
N GLY A 76 -8.15 11.80 -6.37
CA GLY A 76 -7.84 10.59 -5.64
C GLY A 76 -6.77 9.72 -6.29
N ALA A 77 -6.02 9.04 -5.45
CA ALA A 77 -4.92 8.17 -5.84
C ALA A 77 -4.91 6.90 -4.99
N PHE A 78 -4.46 5.80 -5.57
CA PHE A 78 -4.60 4.48 -4.98
C PHE A 78 -3.24 3.83 -4.74
N LEU A 79 -3.09 3.23 -3.57
CA LEU A 79 -2.11 2.17 -3.34
C LEU A 79 -2.84 0.85 -3.26
N ALA A 80 -2.51 -0.10 -4.14
CA ALA A 80 -3.23 -1.37 -4.22
C ALA A 80 -2.24 -2.49 -4.61
N PRO A 81 -1.64 -3.21 -3.66
CA PRO A 81 -0.55 -4.15 -3.94
C PRO A 81 -0.92 -5.25 -4.96
N SER A 82 -2.18 -5.67 -5.03
CA SER A 82 -2.64 -6.82 -5.82
C SER A 82 -3.70 -6.51 -6.89
N VAL A 83 -3.69 -5.31 -7.51
CA VAL A 83 -4.65 -4.96 -8.59
C VAL A 83 -4.72 -6.04 -9.67
N GLY A 84 -5.94 -6.37 -10.11
CA GLY A 84 -6.17 -7.36 -11.17
C GLY A 84 -5.84 -8.81 -10.80
N SER A 85 -5.56 -9.08 -9.51
CA SER A 85 -5.21 -10.41 -8.98
C SER A 85 -6.03 -10.75 -7.74
N ASN A 86 -6.47 -12.00 -7.64
CA ASN A 86 -7.07 -12.58 -6.43
C ASN A 86 -6.02 -13.14 -5.45
N GLN A 87 -4.74 -13.10 -5.84
CA GLN A 87 -3.61 -13.44 -5.01
C GLN A 87 -3.07 -12.17 -4.36
N PRO A 88 -3.18 -12.07 -3.02
CA PRO A 88 -2.63 -10.94 -2.30
C PRO A 88 -1.09 -10.84 -2.44
N ALA A 89 -0.57 -9.64 -2.27
CA ALA A 89 0.76 -9.24 -2.66
C ALA A 89 1.46 -8.40 -1.59
N ARG A 90 2.79 -8.47 -1.61
CA ARG A 90 3.65 -7.75 -0.68
C ARG A 90 4.49 -6.72 -1.43
N LEU A 91 4.21 -5.43 -1.22
CA LEU A 91 5.00 -4.33 -1.78
C LEU A 91 5.98 -3.82 -0.73
N THR A 92 7.26 -3.64 -1.12
CA THR A 92 8.31 -3.20 -0.19
C THR A 92 8.83 -1.82 -0.55
N LEU A 93 8.61 -0.85 0.33
CA LEU A 93 9.14 0.50 0.22
C LEU A 93 10.33 0.64 1.18
N LYS A 94 11.49 1.04 0.67
CA LYS A 94 12.71 1.18 1.48
C LYS A 94 12.81 2.53 2.21
N LYS A 95 11.88 3.45 1.93
CA LYS A 95 11.78 4.78 2.53
C LYS A 95 10.35 5.01 3.04
N THR A 96 10.04 6.27 3.36
CA THR A 96 8.76 6.69 3.90
C THR A 96 7.61 6.47 2.92
N LEU A 97 6.43 6.23 3.48
CA LEU A 97 5.15 6.20 2.79
C LEU A 97 4.24 7.29 3.36
N THR A 98 3.72 8.15 2.49
CA THR A 98 2.75 9.19 2.87
C THR A 98 1.44 8.97 2.11
N PHE A 99 0.35 8.86 2.84
CA PHE A 99 -1.02 8.90 2.34
C PHE A 99 -1.55 10.32 2.55
N LYS A 100 -1.81 11.03 1.45
CA LYS A 100 -2.46 12.35 1.48
C LYS A 100 -3.96 12.20 1.71
N ALA A 101 -4.64 13.28 2.07
CA ALA A 101 -6.07 13.28 2.40
C ALA A 101 -7.01 12.69 1.32
N ASP A 102 -6.64 12.77 0.04
CA ASP A 102 -7.40 12.24 -1.10
C ASP A 102 -7.00 10.79 -1.47
N SER A 103 -6.11 10.15 -0.71
CA SER A 103 -5.59 8.83 -1.05
C SER A 103 -6.48 7.69 -0.55
N ASN A 104 -6.39 6.54 -1.22
CA ASN A 104 -7.06 5.31 -0.84
C ASN A 104 -6.06 4.14 -0.81
N TYR A 105 -6.02 3.40 0.30
CA TYR A 105 -5.27 2.15 0.41
C TYR A 105 -6.22 0.96 0.20
N THR A 106 -6.12 0.31 -0.96
CA THR A 106 -6.84 -0.93 -1.23
C THR A 106 -6.07 -2.12 -0.66
N TYR A 107 -6.68 -2.78 0.31
CA TYR A 107 -6.15 -3.93 1.01
C TYR A 107 -6.95 -5.18 0.70
N LYS A 108 -6.32 -6.18 0.06
CA LYS A 108 -6.98 -7.45 -0.24
C LYS A 108 -6.68 -8.53 0.79
N LEU A 109 -7.71 -9.25 1.25
CA LEU A 109 -7.58 -10.45 2.08
C LEU A 109 -8.25 -11.65 1.41
N ASN A 110 -7.50 -12.72 1.17
CA ASN A 110 -8.06 -14.00 0.75
C ASN A 110 -8.35 -14.87 1.98
N THR A 111 -9.64 -15.01 2.31
CA THR A 111 -10.08 -15.70 3.53
C THR A 111 -9.96 -17.22 3.43
N ASN A 112 -9.91 -17.81 2.23
CA ASN A 112 -9.78 -19.26 2.07
C ASN A 112 -8.44 -19.79 2.62
N ASN A 113 -7.36 -19.03 2.41
CA ASN A 113 -6.00 -19.40 2.77
C ASN A 113 -5.32 -18.43 3.75
N ALA A 114 -6.09 -17.48 4.31
CA ALA A 114 -5.61 -16.47 5.25
C ALA A 114 -4.34 -15.76 4.76
N ARG A 115 -4.33 -15.35 3.49
CA ARG A 115 -3.27 -14.52 2.92
C ARG A 115 -3.81 -13.14 2.64
N ALA A 116 -3.01 -12.11 2.87
CA ALA A 116 -3.42 -10.73 2.68
C ALA A 116 -2.34 -9.89 1.99
N ASP A 117 -2.76 -8.74 1.46
CA ASP A 117 -1.85 -7.73 0.97
C ASP A 117 -0.99 -7.23 2.14
N GLN A 118 0.20 -6.74 1.83
CA GLN A 118 1.03 -6.08 2.83
C GLN A 118 1.90 -5.03 2.17
N VAL A 119 2.02 -3.88 2.83
CA VAL A 119 3.00 -2.85 2.48
C VAL A 119 4.04 -2.78 3.59
N ILE A 120 5.32 -2.88 3.25
CA ILE A 120 6.41 -2.45 4.15
C ILE A 120 6.80 -1.02 3.82
N ALA A 121 6.99 -0.17 4.83
CA ALA A 121 7.64 1.12 4.69
C ALA A 121 8.57 1.42 5.88
N LYS A 122 9.46 2.40 5.70
CA LYS A 122 10.37 2.88 6.76
C LYS A 122 9.89 4.25 7.24
N GLY A 123 8.77 4.26 7.94
CA GLY A 123 8.03 5.45 8.36
C GLY A 123 6.77 5.63 7.53
N VAL A 124 5.65 5.89 8.21
CA VAL A 124 4.33 6.03 7.60
C VAL A 124 3.63 7.25 8.15
N THR A 125 3.07 8.06 7.26
CA THR A 125 2.20 9.18 7.59
C THR A 125 0.88 9.04 6.85
N ILE A 126 -0.22 9.16 7.59
CA ILE A 126 -1.59 9.08 7.07
C ILE A 126 -2.26 10.40 7.41
N GLU A 127 -2.47 11.24 6.40
CA GLU A 127 -3.14 12.51 6.57
C GLU A 127 -4.65 12.33 6.73
N SER A 128 -5.27 13.21 7.52
CA SER A 128 -6.72 13.20 7.74
C SER A 128 -7.48 13.24 6.42
N GLY A 129 -8.41 12.31 6.24
CA GLY A 129 -9.20 12.14 5.01
C GLY A 129 -8.83 10.90 4.21
N ALA A 130 -7.59 10.41 4.32
CA ALA A 130 -7.15 9.21 3.63
C ALA A 130 -8.03 8.00 3.99
N GLN A 131 -8.37 7.18 3.00
CA GLN A 131 -9.33 6.08 3.13
C GLN A 131 -8.64 4.71 3.06
N PHE A 132 -9.24 3.73 3.72
CA PHE A 132 -8.85 2.32 3.65
C PHE A 132 -9.98 1.51 3.00
N ASP A 133 -9.69 0.84 1.88
CA ASP A 133 -10.65 -0.02 1.18
C ASP A 133 -10.31 -1.49 1.40
N PHE A 134 -11.13 -2.20 2.16
CA PHE A 134 -10.95 -3.62 2.46
C PHE A 134 -11.66 -4.50 1.42
N GLN A 135 -10.91 -5.36 0.74
CA GLN A 135 -11.42 -6.27 -0.28
C GLN A 135 -11.24 -7.74 0.12
N ALA A 136 -12.34 -8.40 0.49
CA ALA A 136 -12.32 -9.84 0.76
C ALA A 136 -12.39 -10.66 -0.54
N VAL A 137 -11.46 -11.61 -0.70
CA VAL A 137 -11.57 -12.70 -1.67
C VAL A 137 -12.04 -13.93 -0.91
N ALA A 138 -13.25 -14.38 -1.24
CA ALA A 138 -14.01 -15.43 -0.53
C ALA A 138 -14.55 -15.01 0.86
N ASN A 139 -15.36 -15.89 1.45
CA ASN A 139 -16.10 -15.62 2.67
C ASN A 139 -15.94 -16.74 3.73
N LYS A 140 -14.74 -17.33 3.83
CA LYS A 140 -14.45 -18.34 4.85
C LYS A 140 -14.38 -17.65 6.23
N ARG A 141 -14.93 -18.30 7.26
CA ARG A 141 -14.72 -17.85 8.65
C ARG A 141 -13.28 -18.17 9.05
N LEU A 142 -12.56 -17.15 9.47
CA LEU A 142 -11.20 -17.23 9.96
C LEU A 142 -11.19 -17.58 11.45
N THR A 143 -10.06 -18.11 11.91
CA THR A 143 -9.87 -18.42 13.33
C THR A 143 -9.73 -17.12 14.11
N SER A 144 -10.48 -16.98 15.20
CA SER A 144 -10.33 -15.85 16.13
C SER A 144 -8.88 -15.78 16.65
N GLY A 145 -8.33 -14.57 16.74
CA GLY A 145 -6.93 -14.34 17.08
C GLY A 145 -5.98 -14.39 15.87
N THR A 146 -6.46 -14.69 14.65
CA THR A 146 -5.62 -14.53 13.44
C THR A 146 -5.34 -13.04 13.24
N VAL A 147 -4.07 -12.66 13.11
CA VAL A 147 -3.65 -11.27 12.90
C VAL A 147 -3.06 -11.11 11.50
N PHE A 148 -3.49 -10.06 10.80
CA PHE A 148 -2.91 -9.66 9.52
C PHE A 148 -2.27 -8.29 9.64
N THR A 149 -1.02 -8.16 9.20
CA THR A 149 -0.33 -6.87 9.14
C THR A 149 -0.55 -6.22 7.78
N ALA A 150 -1.38 -5.19 7.72
CA ALA A 150 -1.67 -4.46 6.49
C ALA A 150 -0.56 -3.49 6.09
N ILE A 151 0.01 -2.79 7.06
CA ILE A 151 1.19 -1.95 6.88
C ILE A 151 2.18 -2.35 7.97
N SER A 152 3.39 -2.72 7.56
CA SER A 152 4.52 -2.92 8.48
C SER A 152 5.45 -1.71 8.44
N ASN A 153 5.54 -0.99 9.56
CA ASN A 153 6.32 0.23 9.71
C ASN A 153 7.66 -0.06 10.37
N THR A 154 8.67 -0.27 9.55
CA THR A 154 10.04 -0.62 9.99
C THR A 154 10.84 0.56 10.55
N SER A 155 10.24 1.75 10.74
CA SER A 155 10.92 2.84 11.44
C SER A 155 10.76 2.69 12.95
N ALA A 156 11.54 3.43 13.74
CA ALA A 156 11.39 3.44 15.20
C ALA A 156 10.17 4.26 15.67
N ASN A 157 9.62 5.12 14.81
CA ASN A 157 8.49 5.98 15.16
C ASN A 157 7.16 5.28 14.87
N PRO A 158 6.11 5.54 15.66
CA PRO A 158 4.74 5.12 15.34
C PRO A 158 4.26 5.58 13.96
N ILE A 159 3.22 4.93 13.43
CA ILE A 159 2.46 5.49 12.30
C ILE A 159 1.86 6.82 12.77
N SER A 160 2.08 7.89 11.99
CA SER A 160 1.47 9.18 12.27
C SER A 160 0.10 9.26 11.59
N GLY A 161 -0.96 9.42 12.37
CA GLY A 161 -2.35 9.49 11.89
C GLY A 161 -3.00 8.13 11.65
N THR A 162 -4.27 8.16 11.24
CA THR A 162 -5.10 6.98 10.96
C THR A 162 -5.93 7.21 9.69
N PHE A 163 -6.34 6.14 9.01
CA PHE A 163 -7.31 6.25 7.92
C PHE A 163 -8.67 6.69 8.50
N ALA A 164 -9.34 7.61 7.82
CA ALA A 164 -10.55 8.26 8.32
C ALA A 164 -11.71 7.29 8.58
N ASN A 165 -11.79 6.21 7.80
CA ASN A 165 -12.79 5.15 7.94
C ASN A 165 -12.26 3.88 8.66
N LEU A 166 -11.06 3.94 9.24
CA LEU A 166 -10.47 2.85 9.99
C LEU A 166 -9.74 3.38 11.26
N PRO A 167 -10.46 3.97 12.24
CA PRO A 167 -9.84 4.47 13.46
C PRO A 167 -9.17 3.37 14.29
N ASP A 168 -8.18 3.76 15.11
CA ASP A 168 -7.52 2.82 16.03
C ASP A 168 -8.50 2.21 17.04
N GLY A 169 -8.34 0.93 17.35
CA GLY A 169 -9.21 0.18 18.26
C GLY A 169 -10.61 -0.13 17.74
N SER A 170 -11.02 0.43 16.59
CA SER A 170 -12.33 0.17 16.00
C SER A 170 -12.48 -1.28 15.53
N THR A 171 -13.73 -1.71 15.35
CA THR A 171 -14.05 -2.99 14.70
C THR A 171 -14.88 -2.78 13.45
N PHE A 172 -14.71 -3.66 12.47
CA PHE A 172 -15.57 -3.73 11.30
C PHE A 172 -15.80 -5.18 10.88
N THR A 173 -16.92 -5.42 10.18
CA THR A 173 -17.29 -6.73 9.68
C THR A 173 -17.04 -6.80 8.18
N ALA A 174 -16.35 -7.84 7.72
CA ALA A 174 -16.25 -8.17 6.31
C ALA A 174 -16.62 -9.65 6.10
N GLY A 175 -17.81 -9.86 5.51
CA GLY A 175 -18.38 -11.20 5.36
C GLY A 175 -18.67 -11.84 6.73
N ARG A 176 -18.08 -13.01 6.98
CA ARG A 176 -18.25 -13.77 8.24
C ARG A 176 -17.23 -13.44 9.33
N ASN A 177 -16.42 -12.41 9.13
CA ASN A 177 -15.30 -12.08 10.00
C ASN A 177 -15.44 -10.67 10.57
N ASN A 178 -15.23 -10.54 11.88
CA ASN A 178 -15.06 -9.26 12.55
C ASN A 178 -13.56 -9.01 12.72
N PHE A 179 -13.11 -7.80 12.41
CA PHE A 179 -11.72 -7.40 12.54
C PHE A 179 -11.61 -6.25 13.53
N GLN A 180 -10.69 -6.36 14.48
CA GLN A 180 -10.25 -5.25 15.32
C GLN A 180 -8.99 -4.62 14.73
N VAL A 181 -8.97 -3.30 14.69
CA VAL A 181 -7.89 -2.48 14.13
C VAL A 181 -6.92 -2.10 15.23
N SER A 182 -5.61 -2.15 14.93
CA SER A 182 -4.57 -1.55 15.77
C SER A 182 -3.50 -0.87 14.91
N TYR A 183 -3.14 0.37 15.23
CA TYR A 183 -1.98 1.08 14.66
C TYR A 183 -0.70 0.94 15.51
N SER A 184 -0.79 0.17 16.60
CA SER A 184 0.31 -0.20 17.49
C SER A 184 0.51 -1.72 17.53
N GLY A 185 0.05 -2.43 16.50
CA GLY A 185 0.19 -3.88 16.40
C GLY A 185 1.59 -4.31 15.96
N GLY A 186 1.77 -5.61 15.72
CA GLY A 186 3.04 -6.15 15.22
C GLY A 186 4.17 -6.00 16.24
N ASP A 187 5.20 -5.24 15.89
CA ASP A 187 6.32 -4.84 16.75
C ASP A 187 6.06 -3.53 17.54
N GLY A 188 4.83 -3.02 17.51
CA GLY A 188 4.36 -1.90 18.33
C GLY A 188 3.99 -0.64 17.53
N ASN A 189 4.19 -0.65 16.21
CA ASN A 189 3.89 0.48 15.34
C ASN A 189 3.36 0.05 13.95
N ASP A 190 2.84 -1.17 13.83
CA ASP A 190 2.22 -1.65 12.59
C ASP A 190 0.70 -1.39 12.56
N LEU A 191 0.14 -1.26 11.35
CA LEU A 191 -1.31 -1.37 11.14
C LEU A 191 -1.68 -2.85 11.00
N THR A 192 -2.37 -3.39 12.00
CA THR A 192 -2.83 -4.77 12.04
C THR A 192 -4.35 -4.89 12.14
N LEU A 193 -4.85 -6.01 11.62
CA LEU A 193 -6.24 -6.41 11.65
C LEU A 193 -6.33 -7.79 12.32
N ALA A 194 -6.86 -7.83 13.54
CA ALA A 194 -7.03 -9.07 14.30
C ALA A 194 -8.46 -9.60 14.15
N VAL A 195 -8.63 -10.87 13.81
CA VAL A 195 -9.95 -11.52 13.79
C VAL A 195 -10.45 -11.66 15.22
N VAL A 196 -11.61 -11.08 15.51
CA VAL A 196 -12.28 -11.14 16.81
C VAL A 196 -13.59 -11.93 16.70
N PRO A 197 -14.16 -12.41 17.82
CA PRO A 197 -15.37 -13.24 17.83
C PRO A 197 -16.54 -12.69 17.00
#